data_AF-A0A2M7K366-F1
#
_entry.id   AF-A0A2M7K366-F1
#
_cell.length_a   1.000
_cell.length_b   1.000
_cell.length_c   1.000
_cell.angle_alpha   90.00
_cell.angle_beta   90.00
_cell.angle_gamma   90.00
#
_symmetry.space_group_name_H-M   'P 1'
#
loop_
_entity.id
_entity.type
_entity.pdbx_description
1 polymer ?
#
loop_
_entity_poly.entity_id
_entity_poly.type
_entity_poly.pdbx_seq_one_letter_code
_entity_poly.pdbx_strand_id
1 'polypeptide(L)' 'VNPDGYKLNQTTNPGGGGMQRKNCRVTGGYPKGIDLNRNYGYQWGYDDIGSSPNLSDETYRGTSAFSEAETQI' A
#
# COMPACT_ATOMS: atom_id res chain seq x y z
N VAL A 1 -7.08 7.37 -0.60
CA VAL A 1 -5.98 8.39 -0.76
C VAL A 1 -4.90 8.11 0.27
N ASN A 2 -3.59 8.41 0.04
CA ASN A 2 -2.44 8.06 0.93
C ASN A 2 -1.79 9.29 1.64
N PRO A 3 -2.40 9.90 2.69
CA PRO A 3 -1.82 11.07 3.37
C PRO A 3 -0.53 10.79 4.15
N ASP A 4 -0.42 9.61 4.74
CA ASP A 4 0.70 9.15 5.57
C ASP A 4 1.97 8.90 4.74
N GLY A 5 1.86 8.19 3.61
CA GLY A 5 2.97 7.99 2.68
C GLY A 5 3.46 9.30 2.08
N TYR A 6 2.56 10.26 1.82
CA TYR A 6 2.93 11.60 1.38
C TYR A 6 3.78 12.34 2.42
N LYS A 7 3.34 12.34 3.68
CA LYS A 7 4.09 12.98 4.79
C LYS A 7 5.45 12.31 5.01
N LEU A 8 5.53 10.98 4.85
CA LEU A 8 6.80 10.26 4.96
C LEU A 8 7.80 10.77 3.92
N ASN A 9 7.39 10.82 2.65
CA ASN A 9 8.26 11.32 1.57
C ASN A 9 8.72 12.76 1.84
N GLN A 10 7.83 13.65 2.30
CA GLN A 10 8.23 15.03 2.67
C GLN A 10 9.26 15.08 3.80
N THR A 11 9.18 14.15 4.76
CA THR A 11 10.03 14.14 5.95
C THR A 11 11.39 13.50 5.68
N THR A 12 11.43 12.39 4.92
CA THR A 12 12.67 11.65 4.63
C THR A 12 13.39 12.17 3.39
N ASN A 13 12.64 12.72 2.44
CA ASN A 13 13.14 13.21 1.16
C ASN A 13 12.59 14.62 0.87
N PRO A 14 12.93 15.63 1.71
CA PRO A 14 12.40 16.99 1.57
C PRO A 14 12.78 17.67 0.24
N GLY A 15 13.88 17.24 -0.39
CA GLY A 15 14.29 17.69 -1.72
C GLY A 15 13.65 16.92 -2.89
N GLY A 16 12.74 15.97 -2.61
CA GLY A 16 12.15 15.07 -3.60
C GLY A 16 12.88 13.72 -3.73
N GLY A 17 12.37 12.84 -4.60
CA GLY A 17 12.92 11.50 -4.82
C GLY A 17 12.48 10.44 -3.80
N GLY A 18 11.54 10.77 -2.91
CA GLY A 18 10.91 9.79 -2.03
C GLY A 18 10.08 8.79 -2.85
N MET A 19 10.38 7.50 -2.67
CA MET A 19 9.76 6.41 -3.43
C MET A 19 8.63 5.70 -2.65
N GLN A 20 8.22 6.23 -1.49
CA GLN A 20 7.13 5.62 -0.72
C GLN A 20 5.83 5.69 -1.51
N ARG A 21 5.24 4.53 -1.79
CA ARG A 21 4.01 4.39 -2.58
C ARG A 21 2.87 3.70 -1.83
N LYS A 22 3.20 2.65 -1.07
CA LYS A 22 2.28 1.97 -0.16
C LYS A 22 1.89 2.88 1.01
N ASN A 23 0.81 2.57 1.72
CA ASN A 23 0.55 3.24 2.99
C ASN A 23 1.63 2.87 4.03
N CYS A 24 1.60 3.49 5.19
CA CYS A 24 2.59 3.31 6.25
C CYS A 24 2.17 2.27 7.29
N ARG A 25 1.15 1.44 7.01
CA ARG A 25 0.74 0.36 7.92
C ARG A 25 1.88 -0.63 8.11
N VAL A 26 2.15 -0.99 9.36
CA VAL A 26 3.12 -2.04 9.68
C VAL A 26 2.51 -3.39 9.30
N THR A 27 2.85 -3.84 8.11
CA THR A 27 2.69 -5.23 7.69
C THR A 27 3.95 -5.97 8.11
N GLY A 28 3.87 -7.22 8.58
CA GLY A 28 5.05 -7.97 9.06
C GLY A 28 6.13 -8.26 8.00
N GLY A 29 6.06 -7.63 6.82
CA GLY A 29 7.03 -7.73 5.73
C GLY A 29 7.71 -6.38 5.43
N TYR A 30 8.76 -6.44 4.63
CA TYR A 30 9.49 -5.26 4.13
C TYR A 30 9.52 -5.30 2.59
N PRO A 31 9.20 -4.18 1.90
CA PRO A 31 8.84 -2.88 2.46
C PRO A 31 7.45 -2.89 3.11
N LYS A 32 7.30 -2.10 4.17
CA LYS A 32 6.06 -2.03 4.96
C LYS A 32 4.91 -1.46 4.12
N GLY A 33 3.70 -1.83 4.47
CA GLY A 33 2.48 -1.22 3.96
C GLY A 33 1.76 -2.03 2.90
N ILE A 34 0.59 -1.53 2.56
CA ILE A 34 -0.35 -2.07 1.59
C ILE A 34 -0.47 -1.14 0.40
N ASP A 35 -0.54 -1.72 -0.79
CA ASP A 35 -0.84 -0.99 -2.01
C ASP A 35 -2.32 -0.62 -2.05
N LEU A 36 -2.63 0.64 -1.77
CA LEU A 36 -3.99 1.13 -1.77
C LEU A 36 -4.67 0.98 -3.15
N ASN A 37 -3.92 1.05 -4.25
CA ASN A 37 -4.45 0.84 -5.60
C ASN A 37 -4.73 -0.65 -5.92
N ARG A 38 -4.48 -1.56 -4.98
CA ARG A 38 -4.86 -2.99 -5.04
C ARG A 38 -5.79 -3.41 -3.90
N ASN A 39 -6.23 -2.45 -3.08
CA ASN A 39 -7.04 -2.70 -1.90
C ASN A 39 -8.52 -2.26 -2.06
N TYR A 40 -8.99 -2.09 -3.30
CA TYR A 40 -10.41 -1.85 -3.61
C TYR A 40 -11.16 -3.17 -3.88
N GLY A 41 -12.49 -3.15 -3.77
CA GLY A 41 -13.32 -4.37 -3.88
C GLY A 41 -13.46 -4.99 -5.28
N TYR A 42 -13.14 -4.26 -6.36
CA TYR A 42 -13.27 -4.80 -7.71
C TYR A 42 -12.16 -5.83 -7.98
N GLN A 43 -12.55 -7.09 -8.23
CA GLN A 43 -11.66 -8.23 -8.52
C GLN A 43 -10.52 -8.40 -7.50
N TRP A 44 -10.76 -8.06 -6.23
CA TRP A 44 -9.75 -8.20 -5.19
C TRP A 44 -9.33 -9.67 -5.03
N GLY A 45 -8.03 -9.93 -5.17
CA GLY A 45 -7.47 -11.27 -5.02
C GLY A 45 -8.05 -12.32 -5.98
N TYR A 46 -8.56 -11.90 -7.14
CA TYR A 46 -9.06 -12.80 -8.19
C TYR A 46 -7.99 -13.80 -8.63
N ASP A 47 -6.75 -13.33 -8.79
CA ASP A 47 -5.56 -14.11 -9.02
C ASP A 47 -4.32 -13.42 -8.40
N ASP A 48 -3.13 -13.96 -8.66
CA ASP A 48 -1.84 -13.40 -8.23
C ASP A 48 -1.11 -12.65 -9.35
N ILE A 49 -1.84 -12.18 -10.35
CA ILE A 49 -1.32 -11.39 -11.47
C ILE A 49 -1.71 -9.93 -11.27
N GLY A 50 -0.71 -9.05 -11.21
CA GLY A 50 -0.93 -7.61 -11.06
C GLY A 50 -1.25 -7.16 -9.63
N SER A 51 -1.40 -8.08 -8.68
CA SER A 51 -1.43 -7.83 -7.24
C SER A 51 -0.84 -9.03 -6.50
N SER A 52 -0.45 -8.90 -5.23
CA SER A 52 0.25 -9.98 -4.51
C SER A 52 -0.30 -10.22 -3.10
N PRO A 53 -0.36 -11.48 -2.62
CA PRO A 53 -0.66 -11.79 -1.22
C PRO A 53 0.60 -11.73 -0.33
N ASN A 54 1.79 -11.56 -0.91
CA ASN A 54 3.04 -11.53 -0.17
C ASN A 54 3.28 -10.16 0.46
N LEU A 55 3.50 -10.13 1.78
CA LEU A 55 3.66 -8.89 2.57
C LEU A 55 4.83 -8.00 2.10
N SER A 56 5.87 -8.62 1.54
CA SER A 56 7.08 -7.95 1.04
C SER A 56 6.98 -7.49 -0.41
N ASP A 57 5.85 -7.74 -1.07
CA ASP A 57 5.64 -7.31 -2.45
C ASP A 57 5.28 -5.82 -2.50
N GLU A 58 5.74 -5.13 -3.54
CA GLU A 58 5.33 -3.76 -3.82
C GLU A 58 3.84 -3.66 -4.14
N THR A 59 3.26 -4.74 -4.69
CA THR A 59 1.85 -4.82 -5.06
C THR A 59 1.00 -5.56 -4.02
N TYR A 60 1.48 -5.64 -2.77
CA TYR A 60 0.77 -6.31 -1.68
C TYR A 60 -0.64 -5.73 -1.48
N ARG A 61 -1.67 -6.58 -1.66
CA ARG A 61 -3.09 -6.18 -1.76
C ARG A 61 -3.84 -6.03 -0.42
N GLY A 62 -3.18 -6.32 0.71
CA GLY A 62 -3.79 -6.35 2.03
C GLY A 62 -4.43 -7.70 2.38
N THR A 63 -5.09 -7.78 3.54
CA THR A 63 -5.70 -9.01 4.06
C THR A 63 -7.13 -9.24 3.55
N SER A 64 -7.78 -8.18 3.12
CA SER A 64 -9.12 -8.17 2.51
C SER A 64 -9.26 -6.93 1.62
N ALA A 65 -10.25 -6.93 0.73
CA ALA A 65 -10.69 -5.69 0.11
C ALA A 65 -11.04 -4.66 1.20
N PHE A 66 -10.68 -3.40 0.98
CA PHE A 66 -10.93 -2.29 1.89
C PHE A 66 -10.39 -2.52 3.31
N SER A 67 -9.29 -3.27 3.46
CA SER A 67 -8.64 -3.47 4.75
C SER A 67 -8.04 -2.20 5.34
N GLU A 68 -7.79 -1.21 4.49
CA GLU A 68 -7.18 0.07 4.85
C GLU A 68 -8.23 1.18 4.96
N ALA A 69 -8.12 2.02 5.98
CA ALA A 69 -9.04 3.15 6.17
C ALA A 69 -9.01 4.11 4.97
N GLU A 70 -7.87 4.21 4.29
CA GLU A 70 -7.69 5.04 3.10
C GLU A 70 -8.52 4.61 1.87
N THR A 71 -9.09 3.40 1.87
CA THR A 71 -9.88 2.83 0.76
C THR A 71 -11.34 2.58 1.12
N GLN A 72 -11.75 2.70 2.38
CA GLN A 72 -13.12 2.45 2.87
C GLN A 72 -14.16 3.56 2.58
N ILE A 73 -13.76 4.59 1.83
CA ILE A 73 -14.55 5.82 1.59
C ILE A 73 -15.50 5.68 0.41
#